data_AF-A0A2E4S1B4-F1
#
_entry.id   AF-A0A2E4S1B4-F1
#
_cell.length_a   1.000
_cell.length_b   1.000
_cell.length_c   1.000
_cell.angle_alpha   90.00
_cell.angle_beta   90.00
_cell.angle_gamma   90.00
#
_symmetry.space_group_name_H-M   'P 1'
#
loop_
_entity.id
_entity.type
_entity.pdbx_description
1 polymer ?
#
loop_
_entity_poly.entity_id
_entity_poly.type
_entity_poly.pdbx_seq_one_letter_code
_entity_poly.pdbx_strand_id
1 'polypeptide(L)'
;MRVPETVTKFSSIYENLASENAENWANAVHSCRRILQSIADVLFPSSGEQLRNGKTIKLGPDNYVNRLMCFVEDNSNSDRFTEIVGSHLKYIGERLDSIFKASQKGSHAEISSRQEADRYVVYTYLIVRDILSIAPSADEKSAPSAEGA
;
A
#
# COMPACT_ATOMS: atom_id res chain seq x y z
N MET A 1 6.99 -6.91 18.26
CA MET A 1 5.98 -6.69 17.21
C MET A 1 4.66 -6.28 17.86
N ARG A 2 4.38 -4.98 18.00
CA ARG A 2 2.99 -4.55 18.28
C ARG A 2 2.23 -4.87 17.00
N VAL A 3 1.22 -5.74 17.07
CA VAL A 3 0.27 -5.93 15.98
C VAL A 3 -0.21 -4.53 15.61
N PRO A 4 0.17 -3.97 14.45
CA PRO A 4 -0.18 -2.60 14.15
C PRO A 4 -1.71 -2.50 14.10
N GLU A 5 -2.30 -1.35 14.44
CA GLU A 5 -3.73 -1.06 14.20
C GLU A 5 -4.19 -1.48 12.80
N THR A 6 -3.26 -1.53 11.84
CA THR A 6 -3.43 -2.04 10.48
C THR A 6 -4.01 -3.46 10.39
N VAL A 7 -3.77 -4.36 11.36
CA VAL A 7 -4.37 -5.72 11.35
C VAL A 7 -5.85 -5.67 11.73
N THR A 8 -6.24 -4.79 12.65
CA THR A 8 -7.66 -4.52 12.97
C THR A 8 -8.41 -3.93 11.77
N LYS A 9 -7.71 -3.23 10.86
CA LYS A 9 -8.32 -2.74 9.62
C LYS A 9 -8.76 -3.87 8.68
N PHE A 10 -8.10 -5.04 8.70
CA PHE A 10 -8.49 -6.16 7.84
C PHE A 10 -9.78 -6.85 8.31
N SER A 11 -10.06 -6.96 9.61
CA SER A 11 -11.32 -7.57 10.08
C SER A 11 -12.55 -6.79 9.61
N SER A 12 -12.53 -5.46 9.69
CA SER A 12 -13.62 -4.62 9.18
C SER A 12 -13.73 -4.66 7.64
N ILE A 13 -12.62 -4.90 6.94
CA ILE A 13 -12.65 -5.13 5.48
C ILE A 13 -13.38 -6.44 5.17
N TYR A 14 -13.11 -7.51 5.91
CA TYR A 14 -13.78 -8.80 5.73
C TYR A 14 -15.28 -8.74 6.03
N GLU A 15 -15.69 -7.99 7.07
CA GLU A 15 -17.11 -7.77 7.37
C GLU A 15 -17.82 -7.04 6.23
N ASN A 16 -17.21 -5.98 5.71
CA ASN A 16 -17.74 -5.22 4.57
C ASN A 16 -17.84 -6.09 3.30
N LEU A 17 -16.82 -6.90 3.02
CA LEU A 17 -16.82 -7.86 1.91
C LEU A 17 -17.89 -8.95 2.04
N ALA A 18 -18.16 -9.40 3.27
CA ALA A 18 -19.12 -10.46 3.53
C ALA A 18 -20.58 -10.03 3.32
N SER A 19 -20.84 -8.72 3.30
CA SER A 19 -22.17 -8.17 3.03
C SER A 19 -22.59 -8.34 1.57
N GLU A 20 -23.90 -8.26 1.31
CA GLU A 20 -24.47 -8.25 -0.05
C GLU A 20 -24.73 -6.82 -0.57
N ASN A 21 -24.05 -5.81 0.00
CA ASN A 21 -24.24 -4.41 -0.36
C ASN A 21 -23.01 -3.87 -1.12
N ALA A 22 -23.24 -3.35 -2.33
CA ALA A 22 -22.20 -2.75 -3.17
C ALA A 22 -21.47 -1.56 -2.52
N GLU A 23 -22.16 -0.79 -1.68
CA GLU A 23 -21.55 0.32 -0.93
C GLU A 23 -20.52 -0.19 0.09
N ASN A 24 -20.82 -1.29 0.76
CA ASN A 24 -19.88 -1.92 1.68
C ASN A 24 -18.66 -2.48 0.94
N TRP A 25 -18.84 -3.04 -0.26
CA TRP A 25 -17.71 -3.45 -1.10
C TRP A 25 -16.83 -2.25 -1.47
N ALA A 26 -17.42 -1.11 -1.83
CA ALA A 26 -16.67 0.11 -2.10
C ALA A 26 -15.89 0.58 -0.85
N ASN A 27 -16.52 0.52 0.33
CA ASN A 27 -15.89 0.82 1.61
C ASN A 27 -14.72 -0.12 1.94
N ALA A 28 -14.83 -1.41 1.61
CA ALA A 28 -13.73 -2.37 1.73
C ALA A 28 -12.52 -1.95 0.86
N VAL A 29 -12.76 -1.60 -0.41
CA VAL A 29 -11.70 -1.18 -1.34
C VAL A 29 -11.08 0.17 -0.94
N HIS A 30 -11.88 1.13 -0.47
CA HIS A 30 -11.32 2.37 0.09
C HIS A 30 -10.45 2.12 1.33
N SER A 31 -10.81 1.12 2.14
CA SER A 31 -9.99 0.71 3.28
C SER A 31 -8.66 0.11 2.84
N CYS A 32 -8.62 -0.66 1.75
CA CYS A 32 -7.36 -1.12 1.15
C CYS A 32 -6.42 0.03 0.77
N ARG A 33 -6.95 1.07 0.10
CA ARG A 33 -6.18 2.28 -0.22
C ARG A 33 -5.60 2.93 1.04
N ARG A 34 -6.43 3.10 2.08
CA ARG A 34 -6.00 3.68 3.36
C ARG A 34 -4.91 2.85 4.04
N ILE A 35 -4.96 1.52 3.95
CA ILE A 35 -3.92 0.64 4.48
C ILE A 35 -2.58 0.92 3.79
N LEU A 36 -2.55 0.97 2.45
CA LEU A 36 -1.32 1.25 1.72
C LEU A 36 -0.77 2.66 2.00
N GLN A 37 -1.65 3.66 2.14
CA GLN A 37 -1.25 5.00 2.56
C GLN A 37 -0.62 5.00 3.96
N SER A 38 -1.26 4.35 4.94
CA SER A 38 -0.72 4.26 6.31
C SER A 38 0.65 3.57 6.35
N ILE A 39 0.83 2.51 5.56
CA ILE A 39 2.13 1.81 5.48
C ILE A 39 3.17 2.72 4.82
N ALA A 40 2.81 3.42 3.74
CA ALA A 40 3.69 4.39 3.10
C ALA A 40 4.10 5.49 4.08
N ASP A 41 3.19 6.01 4.90
CA ASP A 41 3.49 7.06 5.88
C ASP A 41 4.50 6.61 6.94
N VAL A 42 4.52 5.33 7.29
CA VAL A 42 5.47 4.75 8.24
C VAL A 42 6.81 4.44 7.59
N LEU A 43 6.80 3.83 6.40
CA LEU A 43 8.02 3.32 5.75
C LEU A 43 8.74 4.37 4.91
N PHE A 44 7.99 5.28 4.30
CA PHE A 44 8.51 6.32 3.41
C PHE A 44 7.63 7.58 3.51
N PRO A 45 7.84 8.40 4.56
CA PRO A 45 7.04 9.60 4.82
C PRO A 45 7.02 10.57 3.63
N SER A 46 5.95 11.35 3.52
CA SER A 46 5.83 12.31 2.42
C SER A 46 6.91 13.39 2.48
N SER A 47 7.57 13.65 1.35
CA SER A 47 8.70 14.60 1.25
C SER A 47 8.60 15.56 0.05
N GLY A 48 7.43 15.67 -0.58
CA GLY A 48 7.25 16.49 -1.79
C GLY A 48 7.65 15.75 -3.07
N GLU A 49 8.89 15.88 -3.52
CA GLU A 49 9.41 15.21 -4.71
C GLU A 49 10.90 14.89 -4.57
N GLN A 50 11.40 13.93 -5.35
CA GLN A 50 12.82 13.56 -5.41
C GLN A 50 13.23 13.25 -6.85
N LEU A 51 14.48 13.57 -7.21
CA LEU A 51 15.06 13.17 -8.49
C LEU A 51 15.68 11.77 -8.36
N ARG A 52 15.18 10.79 -9.11
CA ARG A 52 15.71 9.42 -9.17
C ARG A 52 15.91 9.00 -10.61
N ASN A 53 17.10 8.52 -10.97
CA ASN A 53 17.44 8.06 -12.32
C ASN A 53 17.07 9.09 -13.42
N GLY A 54 17.31 10.38 -13.15
CA GLY A 54 16.99 11.48 -14.07
C GLY A 54 15.49 11.81 -14.20
N LYS A 55 14.62 11.23 -13.37
CA LYS A 55 13.18 11.49 -13.35
C LYS A 55 12.73 12.06 -12.01
N THR A 56 11.91 13.11 -12.04
CA THR A 56 11.26 13.65 -10.84
C THR A 56 10.12 12.73 -10.43
N ILE A 57 10.23 12.15 -9.24
CA ILE A 57 9.23 11.29 -8.62
C ILE A 57 8.46 12.09 -7.58
N LYS A 58 7.13 12.13 -7.73
CA LYS A 58 6.25 12.77 -6.74
C LYS A 58 6.08 11.88 -5.52
N LEU A 59 6.29 12.45 -4.34
CA LEU A 59 6.28 11.80 -3.02
C LEU A 59 5.38 12.57 -2.04
N GLY A 60 4.37 13.27 -2.56
CA GLY A 60 3.31 13.90 -1.76
C GLY A 60 2.40 12.88 -1.05
N PRO A 61 1.49 13.33 -0.17
CA PRO A 61 0.63 12.45 0.64
C PRO A 61 -0.18 11.43 -0.20
N ASP A 62 -0.70 11.88 -1.34
CA ASP A 62 -1.48 11.04 -2.26
C ASP A 62 -0.63 10.10 -3.13
N ASN A 63 0.69 10.28 -3.18
CA ASN A 63 1.58 9.46 -4.02
C ASN A 63 2.09 8.23 -3.27
N TYR A 64 1.22 7.54 -2.52
CA TYR A 64 1.60 6.40 -1.69
C TYR A 64 2.22 5.26 -2.49
N VAL A 65 1.77 5.02 -3.73
CA VAL A 65 2.36 4.02 -4.64
C VAL A 65 3.83 4.36 -4.92
N ASN A 66 4.13 5.60 -5.29
CA ASN A 66 5.51 6.02 -5.55
C ASN A 66 6.37 5.92 -4.29
N ARG A 67 5.83 6.30 -3.14
CA ARG A 67 6.54 6.21 -1.85
C ARG A 67 6.89 4.76 -1.50
N LEU A 68 5.94 3.84 -1.67
CA LEU A 68 6.18 2.40 -1.46
C LEU A 68 7.12 1.81 -2.53
N MET A 69 7.07 2.29 -3.77
CA MET A 69 8.05 1.90 -4.80
C MET A 69 9.47 2.30 -4.42
N CYS A 70 9.68 3.56 -4.00
CA CYS A 70 10.99 4.01 -3.54
C CYS A 70 11.48 3.19 -2.35
N PHE A 71 10.58 2.88 -1.41
CA PHE A 71 10.92 2.00 -0.29
C PHE A 71 11.38 0.61 -0.75
N VAL A 72 10.67 -0.03 -1.68
CA VAL A 72 11.06 -1.36 -2.20
C VAL A 72 12.41 -1.28 -2.92
N GLU A 73 12.62 -0.27 -3.75
CA GLU A 73 13.90 -0.04 -4.44
C GLU A 73 15.06 0.17 -3.46
N ASP A 74 14.83 0.88 -2.36
CA ASP A 74 15.87 1.21 -1.37
C ASP A 74 16.23 0.03 -0.43
N ASN A 75 15.35 -0.97 -0.28
CA ASN A 75 15.50 -2.04 0.72
C ASN A 75 15.56 -3.44 0.13
N SER A 76 15.23 -3.63 -1.14
CA SER A 76 15.31 -4.93 -1.82
C SER A 76 16.73 -5.23 -2.30
N ASN A 77 17.23 -6.42 -1.99
CA ASN A 77 18.49 -6.95 -2.53
C ASN A 77 18.28 -7.78 -3.81
N SER A 78 17.07 -7.77 -4.39
CA SER A 78 16.73 -8.57 -5.57
C SER A 78 15.95 -7.75 -6.59
N ASP A 79 16.56 -7.51 -7.75
CA ASP A 79 15.92 -6.81 -8.87
C ASP A 79 14.62 -7.49 -9.30
N ARG A 80 14.62 -8.82 -9.37
CA ARG A 80 13.42 -9.61 -9.72
C ARG A 80 12.29 -9.43 -8.71
N PHE A 81 12.62 -9.38 -7.42
CA PHE A 81 11.62 -9.10 -6.38
C PHE A 81 11.05 -7.69 -6.54
N THR A 82 11.92 -6.70 -6.75
CA THR A 82 11.55 -5.30 -6.98
C THR A 82 10.63 -5.15 -8.20
N GLU A 83 10.92 -5.84 -9.30
CA GLU A 83 10.07 -5.85 -10.50
C GLU A 83 8.69 -6.46 -10.24
N ILE A 84 8.64 -7.61 -9.56
CA ILE A 84 7.38 -8.31 -9.24
C ILE A 84 6.51 -7.44 -8.33
N VAL A 85 7.07 -7.02 -7.18
CA VAL A 85 6.37 -6.17 -6.22
C VAL A 85 5.95 -4.86 -6.86
N GLY A 86 6.82 -4.26 -7.69
CA GLY A 86 6.51 -3.01 -8.37
C GLY A 86 5.38 -3.11 -9.38
N SER A 87 5.37 -4.18 -10.17
CA SER A 87 4.27 -4.44 -11.11
C SER A 87 2.93 -4.62 -10.38
N HIS A 88 2.94 -5.34 -9.26
CA HIS A 88 1.75 -5.59 -8.46
C HIS A 88 1.26 -4.32 -7.75
N LEU A 89 2.17 -3.54 -7.18
CA LEU A 89 1.84 -2.29 -6.51
C LEU A 89 1.27 -1.25 -7.48
N LYS A 90 1.84 -1.14 -8.69
CA LYS A 90 1.30 -0.28 -9.74
C LYS A 90 -0.12 -0.71 -10.13
N TYR A 91 -0.31 -2.00 -10.40
CA TYR A 91 -1.62 -2.54 -10.76
C TYR A 91 -2.67 -2.24 -9.69
N ILE A 92 -2.41 -2.59 -8.42
CA ILE A 92 -3.40 -2.39 -7.36
C ILE A 92 -3.62 -0.90 -7.08
N GLY A 93 -2.56 -0.10 -7.07
CA GLY A 93 -2.66 1.35 -6.86
C GLY A 93 -3.52 2.06 -7.91
N GLU A 94 -3.33 1.73 -9.19
CA GLU A 94 -4.15 2.26 -10.28
C GLU A 94 -5.64 1.90 -10.14
N ARG A 95 -5.95 0.65 -9.73
CA ARG A 95 -7.33 0.21 -9.50
C ARG A 95 -7.96 0.92 -8.30
N LEU A 96 -7.27 0.96 -7.16
CA LEU A 96 -7.74 1.60 -5.93
C LEU A 96 -8.00 3.10 -6.14
N ASP A 97 -7.10 3.80 -6.83
CA ASP A 97 -7.25 5.22 -7.12
C ASP A 97 -8.37 5.50 -8.12
N SER A 98 -8.58 4.62 -9.11
CA SER A 98 -9.67 4.76 -10.08
C SER A 98 -11.03 4.66 -9.40
N ILE A 99 -11.20 3.67 -8.51
CA ILE A 99 -12.43 3.47 -7.73
C ILE A 99 -12.66 4.64 -6.77
N PHE A 100 -11.61 5.08 -6.08
CA PHE A 100 -11.68 6.25 -5.20
C PHE A 100 -12.12 7.52 -5.95
N LYS A 101 -11.47 7.83 -7.08
CA LYS A 101 -11.80 9.01 -7.89
C LYS A 101 -13.23 8.99 -8.42
N ALA A 102 -13.73 7.82 -8.80
CA ALA A 102 -15.07 7.71 -9.33
C ALA A 102 -16.15 7.80 -8.25
N SER A 103 -15.91 7.25 -7.06
CA SER A 103 -16.75 7.47 -5.87
C SER A 103 -16.86 8.96 -5.51
N GLN A 104 -15.73 9.69 -5.50
CA GLN A 104 -15.70 11.13 -5.19
C GLN A 104 -16.48 12.00 -6.19
N LYS A 105 -16.62 11.55 -7.45
CA LYS A 105 -17.36 12.29 -8.50
C LYS A 105 -18.86 12.01 -8.47
N GLY A 106 -19.35 11.16 -7.57
CA GLY A 106 -20.74 10.69 -7.56
C GLY A 106 -21.10 9.86 -8.80
N SER A 107 -20.12 9.50 -9.62
CA SER A 107 -20.29 8.54 -10.70
C SER A 107 -20.40 7.16 -10.07
N HIS A 108 -21.47 6.42 -10.41
CA HIS A 108 -21.65 5.00 -10.09
C HIS A 108 -20.57 4.12 -10.75
N ALA A 109 -19.28 4.39 -10.56
CA ALA A 109 -18.25 3.36 -10.76
C ALA A 109 -18.41 2.38 -9.62
N GLU A 110 -19.44 1.57 -9.77
CA GLU A 110 -19.73 0.48 -8.87
C GLU A 110 -18.64 -0.55 -9.06
N ILE A 111 -18.13 -1.01 -7.93
CA ILE A 111 -17.53 -2.34 -7.90
C ILE A 111 -18.61 -3.27 -8.42
N SER A 112 -18.35 -3.87 -9.58
CA SER A 112 -19.39 -4.55 -10.36
C SER A 112 -19.80 -5.88 -9.74
N SER A 113 -19.00 -6.38 -8.77
CA SER A 113 -19.27 -7.63 -8.07
C SER A 113 -18.49 -7.74 -6.76
N ARG A 114 -19.00 -8.54 -5.82
CA ARG A 114 -18.26 -8.94 -4.62
C ARG A 114 -16.89 -9.56 -4.96
N GLN A 115 -16.82 -10.35 -6.03
CA GLN A 115 -15.59 -10.99 -6.50
C GLN A 115 -14.52 -9.98 -6.93
N GLU A 116 -14.94 -8.83 -7.47
CA GLU A 116 -14.01 -7.75 -7.79
C GLU A 116 -13.43 -7.13 -6.51
N ALA A 117 -14.26 -6.83 -5.50
CA ALA A 117 -13.77 -6.30 -4.22
C ALA A 117 -12.87 -7.30 -3.49
N ASP A 118 -13.26 -8.58 -3.46
CA ASP A 118 -12.49 -9.66 -2.84
C ASP A 118 -11.07 -9.73 -3.42
N ARG A 119 -10.96 -9.64 -4.75
CA ARG A 119 -9.68 -9.61 -5.45
C ARG A 119 -8.79 -8.47 -4.98
N TYR A 120 -9.33 -7.26 -4.84
CA TYR A 120 -8.52 -6.12 -4.38
C TYR A 120 -8.08 -6.27 -2.93
N VAL A 121 -8.91 -6.87 -2.08
CA VAL A 121 -8.55 -7.16 -0.69
C VAL A 121 -7.43 -8.19 -0.62
N VAL A 122 -7.54 -9.29 -1.36
CA VAL A 122 -6.50 -10.33 -1.45
C VAL A 122 -5.19 -9.76 -1.98
N TYR A 123 -5.23 -8.98 -3.07
CA TYR A 123 -4.05 -8.34 -3.63
C TYR A 123 -3.41 -7.35 -2.66
N THR A 124 -4.23 -6.58 -1.93
CA THR A 124 -3.73 -5.68 -0.87
C THR A 124 -3.06 -6.48 0.25
N TYR A 125 -3.63 -7.59 0.68
CA TYR A 125 -3.01 -8.45 1.69
C TYR A 125 -1.65 -8.99 1.23
N LEU A 126 -1.59 -9.50 0.00
CA LEU A 126 -0.36 -10.06 -0.58
C LEU A 126 0.74 -9.00 -0.70
N ILE A 127 0.43 -7.82 -1.28
CA ILE A 127 1.45 -6.78 -1.45
C ILE A 127 1.93 -6.21 -0.11
N VAL A 128 1.04 -6.12 0.88
CA VAL A 128 1.43 -5.71 2.24
C VAL A 128 2.41 -6.71 2.84
N ARG A 129 2.16 -8.02 2.67
CA ARG A 129 3.09 -9.05 3.12
C ARG A 129 4.46 -8.92 2.45
N ASP A 130 4.48 -8.72 1.13
CA ASP A 130 5.73 -8.57 0.38
C ASP A 130 6.52 -7.34 0.84
N ILE A 131 5.87 -6.18 0.98
CA ILE A 131 6.50 -4.95 1.49
C ILE A 131 7.06 -5.14 2.90
N LEU A 132 6.29 -5.76 3.80
CA LEU A 132 6.73 -5.96 5.18
C LEU A 132 7.86 -6.99 5.31
N SER A 133 8.01 -7.90 4.33
CA SER A 133 9.09 -8.90 4.34
C SER A 133 10.49 -8.30 4.16
N ILE A 134 10.58 -7.10 3.59
CA ILE A 134 11.82 -6.33 3.42
C ILE A 134 11.88 -5.11 4.37
N ALA A 135 10.92 -4.98 5.28
CA ALA A 135 10.93 -3.90 6.26
C ALA A 135 11.94 -4.19 7.38
N PRO A 136 12.71 -3.18 7.81
CA PRO A 136 13.69 -3.36 8.87
C PRO A 136 13.00 -3.88 10.13
N SER A 137 13.60 -4.89 10.74
CA SER A 137 13.09 -5.45 11.98
C SER A 137 13.17 -4.39 13.09
N ALA A 138 12.22 -4.40 14.03
CA ALA A 138 12.21 -3.42 15.14
C ALA A 138 13.50 -3.46 15.99
N ASP A 139 14.28 -4.53 15.88
CA ASP A 139 15.51 -4.76 16.64
C ASP A 139 16.75 -4.08 16.00
N GLU A 140 16.73 -3.81 14.69
CA GLU A 140 17.87 -3.20 13.96
C GLU A 140 18.04 -1.69 14.18
N LYS A 141 17.02 -0.98 14.68
CA LYS A 141 17.13 0.46 15.00
C LYS A 141 17.91 0.77 16.30
N SER A 142 18.46 -0.25 16.97
CA SER A 142 19.13 -0.11 18.27
C SER A 142 20.64 -0.34 18.27
N ALA A 143 21.27 -0.65 17.14
CA ALA A 143 22.72 -0.75 17.07
C ALA A 143 23.34 0.64 16.80
N PRO A 144 24.00 1.29 17.78
CA PRO A 144 24.85 2.42 17.47
C PRO A 144 26.00 1.94 16.59
N SER A 145 26.24 2.66 15.49
CA SER A 145 27.42 2.48 14.65
C SER A 145 28.67 2.55 15.52
N ALA A 146 29.30 1.39 15.76
CA ALA A 146 30.61 1.32 16.37
C ALA A 146 31.64 1.71 15.31
N GLU A 147 31.85 3.01 15.16
CA GLU A 147 33.03 3.58 14.52
C GLU A 147 33.79 4.39 15.57
N GLY A 148 34.99 3.92 15.93
CA GLY A 148 35.97 4.71 16.69
C GLY A 148 36.52 4.05 17.96
N ALA A 149 37.45 3.10 17.80
CA ALA A 149 38.59 2.90 18.69
C ALA A 149 39.68 2.10 17.96
#